data_AF-A0A2S9EV95-F1
#
_entry.id   AF-A0A2S9EV95-F1
#
_cell.length_a   1.000
_cell.length_b   1.000
_cell.length_c   1.000
_cell.angle_alpha   90.00
_cell.angle_beta   90.00
_cell.angle_gamma   90.00
#
_symmetry.space_group_name_H-M   'P 1'
#
loop_
_entity.id
_entity.type
_entity.pdbx_description
1 polymer ?
#
loop_
_entity_poly.entity_id
_entity_poly.type
_entity_poly.pdbx_seq_one_letter_code
_entity_poly.pdbx_strand_id
1 'polypeptide(L)'
;MKKVFGFLVLLGGSAVLGGCENEQPHQNCSGKGEAFFTESLDAYFVEHPQANGGGHYALQSGARYDEINDWWIVPFDFGDKQAQALLSCDGHLEISLR
;
A
#
# COMPACT_ATOMS: atom_id res chain seq x y z
N MET A 1 65.96 10.26 28.73
CA MET A 1 65.28 9.18 29.48
C MET A 1 63.84 9.60 29.77
N LYS A 2 62.98 8.59 29.92
CA LYS A 2 61.57 8.58 30.35
C LYS A 2 60.50 8.57 29.25
N LYS A 3 59.80 7.42 29.29
CA LYS A 3 58.73 6.88 28.46
C LYS A 3 57.37 7.41 28.98
N VAL A 4 56.31 7.19 28.20
CA VAL A 4 55.12 6.37 28.54
C VAL A 4 53.81 6.94 27.93
N PHE A 5 53.26 6.13 27.01
CA PHE A 5 51.86 5.72 26.77
C PHE A 5 50.64 6.65 26.91
N GLY A 6 49.71 6.42 25.97
CA GLY A 6 48.25 6.57 26.13
C GLY A 6 47.68 7.69 25.25
N PHE A 7 46.62 7.56 24.48
CA PHE A 7 45.51 6.61 24.47
C PHE A 7 44.95 6.54 23.05
N LEU A 8 44.62 5.34 22.58
CA LEU A 8 43.95 5.08 21.31
C LEU A 8 42.44 5.21 21.58
N VAL A 9 41.86 6.37 21.27
CA VAL A 9 40.40 6.58 21.39
C VAL A 9 39.74 6.01 20.13
N LEU A 10 39.26 4.78 20.26
CA LEU A 10 38.27 4.18 19.36
C LEU A 10 36.97 4.97 19.52
N LEU A 11 36.73 5.94 18.62
CA LEU A 11 35.41 6.52 18.43
C LEU A 11 34.53 5.47 17.75
N GLY A 12 33.89 4.66 18.59
CA GLY A 12 32.75 3.83 18.22
C GLY A 12 31.61 4.72 17.75
N GLY A 13 31.48 4.87 16.44
CA GLY A 13 30.29 5.41 15.82
C GLY A 13 29.17 4.40 15.96
N SER A 14 28.33 4.56 16.98
CA SER A 14 27.04 3.90 17.06
C SER A 14 26.20 4.35 15.86
N ALA A 15 26.18 3.53 14.81
CA ALA A 15 25.13 3.59 13.82
C ALA A 15 23.83 3.24 14.54
N VAL A 16 23.12 4.27 15.00
CA VAL A 16 21.69 4.15 15.29
C VAL A 16 21.04 3.80 13.96
N LEU A 17 20.85 2.50 13.74
CA LEU A 17 19.81 1.99 12.86
C LEU A 17 18.50 2.50 13.47
N GLY A 18 18.12 3.73 13.11
CA GLY A 18 16.75 4.19 13.24
C GLY A 18 15.93 3.30 12.32
N GLY A 19 15.51 2.15 12.84
CA GLY A 19 14.43 1.39 12.25
C GLY A 19 13.26 2.34 12.09
N CYS A 20 12.72 2.43 10.88
CA CYS A 20 11.46 3.07 10.59
C CYS A 20 10.34 2.27 11.26
N GLU A 21 10.31 2.22 12.59
CA GLU A 21 9.23 1.61 13.36
C GLU A 21 8.17 2.68 13.60
N ASN A 22 7.52 3.07 12.49
CA ASN A 22 6.16 3.57 12.55
C ASN A 22 5.30 2.42 12.06
N GLU A 23 5.17 1.39 12.89
CA GLU A 23 4.11 0.41 12.73
C GLU A 23 2.79 1.16 12.96
N GLN A 24 2.21 1.69 11.87
CA GLN A 24 0.83 2.17 11.92
C GLN A 24 0.00 1.02 12.48
N PRO A 25 -0.85 1.28 13.51
CA PRO A 25 -1.70 0.23 14.06
C PRO A 25 -2.38 -0.47 12.89
N HIS A 26 -2.32 -1.80 12.86
CA HIS A 26 -2.96 -2.62 11.84
C HIS A 26 -4.44 -2.22 11.74
N GLN A 27 -4.78 -1.40 10.75
CA GLN A 27 -6.10 -0.80 10.65
C GLN A 27 -6.98 -1.75 9.87
N ASN A 28 -7.82 -2.52 10.57
CA ASN A 28 -8.86 -3.29 9.92
C ASN A 28 -9.86 -2.31 9.25
N CYS A 29 -10.14 -2.53 7.97
CA CYS A 29 -11.02 -1.68 7.17
C CYS A 29 -12.26 -2.42 6.64
N SER A 30 -12.68 -3.48 7.33
CA SER A 30 -13.92 -4.22 7.03
C SER A 30 -15.17 -3.33 7.03
N GLY A 31 -15.14 -2.21 7.76
CA GLY A 31 -16.22 -1.22 7.78
C GLY A 31 -16.21 -0.24 6.60
N LYS A 32 -15.18 -0.24 5.75
CA LYS A 32 -15.14 0.57 4.53
C LYS A 32 -16.03 -0.05 3.45
N GLY A 33 -16.47 0.77 2.50
CA GLY A 33 -17.41 0.34 1.47
C GLY A 33 -17.22 1.11 0.17
N GLU A 34 -18.30 1.20 -0.62
CA GLU A 34 -18.26 1.72 -2.00
C GLU A 34 -17.51 3.05 -2.16
N ALA A 35 -17.73 4.01 -1.26
CA ALA A 35 -17.03 5.30 -1.30
C ALA A 35 -15.49 5.17 -1.24
N PHE A 36 -14.98 4.24 -0.42
CA PHE A 36 -13.55 3.95 -0.35
C PHE A 36 -13.06 3.30 -1.64
N PHE A 37 -13.84 2.39 -2.23
CA PHE A 37 -13.47 1.72 -3.48
C PHE A 37 -13.38 2.72 -4.64
N THR A 38 -14.37 3.60 -4.77
CA THR A 38 -14.39 4.66 -5.78
C THR A 38 -13.21 5.61 -5.61
N GLU A 39 -12.96 6.10 -4.39
CA GLU A 39 -11.84 7.00 -4.13
C GLU A 39 -10.49 6.35 -4.50
N SER A 40 -10.29 5.09 -4.13
CA SER A 40 -9.05 4.37 -4.45
C SER A 40 -8.89 4.10 -5.95
N LEU A 41 -9.94 3.70 -6.66
CA LEU A 41 -9.89 3.48 -8.11
C LEU A 41 -9.70 4.78 -8.89
N ASP A 42 -10.38 5.86 -8.48
CA ASP A 42 -10.21 7.19 -9.06
C ASP A 42 -8.76 7.66 -8.90
N ALA A 43 -8.20 7.55 -7.70
CA ALA A 43 -6.80 7.88 -7.43
C ALA A 43 -5.85 7.06 -8.31
N TYR A 44 -6.08 5.74 -8.42
CA TYR A 44 -5.26 4.88 -9.27
C TYR A 44 -5.26 5.34 -10.73
N PHE A 45 -6.43 5.58 -11.33
CA PHE A 45 -6.52 5.95 -12.75
C PHE A 45 -6.06 7.39 -13.03
N VAL A 46 -6.09 8.28 -12.04
CA VAL A 46 -5.43 9.60 -12.11
C VAL A 46 -3.92 9.45 -12.21
N GLU A 47 -3.31 8.57 -11.42
CA GLU A 47 -1.87 8.29 -11.44
C GLU A 47 -1.45 7.45 -12.65
N HIS A 48 -2.36 6.62 -13.17
CA HIS A 48 -2.11 5.67 -14.25
C HIS A 48 -3.04 5.92 -15.46
N PRO A 49 -2.96 7.09 -16.12
CA PRO A 49 -3.87 7.46 -17.20
C PRO A 49 -3.78 6.51 -18.40
N GLN A 50 -2.62 5.88 -18.61
CA GLN A 50 -2.41 4.87 -19.66
C GLN A 50 -3.18 3.58 -19.36
N ALA A 51 -3.31 3.22 -18.08
CA ALA A 51 -4.08 2.06 -17.65
C ALA A 51 -5.57 2.28 -17.86
N ASN A 52 -6.03 3.55 -17.83
CA ASN A 52 -7.40 3.91 -18.12
C ASN A 52 -7.76 3.84 -19.61
N GLY A 53 -6.79 3.96 -20.55
CA GLY A 53 -7.03 3.77 -21.99
C GLY A 53 -8.18 4.60 -22.59
N GLY A 54 -8.63 5.66 -21.90
CA GLY A 54 -9.84 6.42 -22.23
C GLY A 54 -11.17 5.76 -21.85
N GLY A 55 -11.14 4.59 -21.21
CA GLY A 55 -12.29 3.88 -20.66
C GLY A 55 -12.86 4.55 -19.41
N HIS A 56 -14.09 4.21 -19.08
CA HIS A 56 -14.65 4.42 -17.74
C HIS A 56 -14.71 3.05 -17.06
N TYR A 57 -14.43 3.00 -15.77
CA TYR A 57 -14.68 1.81 -14.97
C TYR A 57 -16.10 1.84 -14.40
N ALA A 58 -16.67 0.67 -14.14
CA ALA A 58 -17.95 0.52 -13.46
C ALA A 58 -17.82 -0.52 -12.36
N LEU A 59 -18.08 -0.13 -11.11
CA LEU A 59 -18.09 -1.06 -9.99
C LEU A 59 -19.15 -2.14 -10.20
N GLN A 60 -18.78 -3.38 -9.90
CA GLN A 60 -19.69 -4.52 -9.93
C GLN A 60 -20.03 -4.96 -8.51
N SER A 61 -21.21 -5.57 -8.36
CA SER A 61 -21.58 -6.21 -7.10
C SER A 61 -20.63 -7.36 -6.76
N GLY A 62 -20.52 -7.71 -5.47
CA GLY A 62 -19.69 -8.84 -5.03
C GLY A 62 -18.32 -8.44 -4.47
N ALA A 63 -18.16 -7.17 -4.10
CA ALA A 63 -17.07 -6.76 -3.23
C ALA A 63 -17.09 -7.60 -1.94
N ARG A 64 -15.94 -8.12 -1.55
CA ARG A 64 -15.80 -8.93 -0.34
C ARG A 64 -14.54 -8.52 0.41
N TYR A 65 -14.65 -8.50 1.74
CA TYR A 65 -13.50 -8.31 2.61
C TYR A 65 -12.87 -9.68 2.90
N ASP A 66 -11.57 -9.78 2.75
CA ASP A 66 -10.81 -10.94 3.21
C ASP A 66 -10.10 -10.56 4.50
N GLU A 67 -10.66 -11.09 5.59
CA GLU A 67 -10.24 -10.84 6.98
C GLU A 67 -8.86 -11.42 7.31
N ILE A 68 -8.35 -12.36 6.49
CA ILE A 68 -7.04 -12.98 6.73
C ILE A 68 -5.91 -12.05 6.29
N ASN A 69 -6.11 -11.36 5.16
CA ASN A 69 -5.11 -10.49 4.54
C ASN A 69 -5.42 -8.99 4.71
N ASP A 70 -6.54 -8.65 5.35
CA ASP A 70 -7.04 -7.29 5.57
C ASP A 70 -7.09 -6.42 4.31
N TRP A 71 -7.74 -6.96 3.29
CA TRP A 71 -7.96 -6.29 2.01
C TRP A 71 -9.37 -6.51 1.47
N TRP A 72 -9.83 -5.55 0.68
CA TRP A 72 -11.04 -5.64 -0.09
C TRP A 72 -10.73 -6.19 -1.48
N ILE A 73 -11.54 -7.14 -1.93
CA ILE A 73 -11.53 -7.64 -3.30
C ILE A 73 -12.76 -7.09 -4.00
N VAL A 74 -12.56 -6.13 -4.90
CA VAL A 74 -13.64 -5.35 -5.53
C VAL A 74 -13.70 -5.66 -7.03
N PRO A 75 -14.74 -6.34 -7.51
CA PRO A 75 -14.92 -6.57 -8.94
C PRO A 75 -15.37 -5.27 -9.63
N PHE A 76 -14.88 -5.02 -10.83
CA PHE A 76 -15.31 -3.90 -11.67
C PHE A 76 -15.13 -4.23 -13.15
N ASP A 77 -15.91 -3.58 -13.99
CA ASP A 77 -15.73 -3.61 -15.43
C ASP A 77 -14.86 -2.44 -15.87
N PHE A 78 -14.05 -2.67 -16.88
CA PHE A 78 -13.10 -1.72 -17.44
C PHE A 78 -13.14 -1.79 -18.96
N GLY A 79 -13.91 -0.90 -19.59
CA GLY A 79 -14.32 -1.06 -20.98
C GLY A 79 -15.07 -2.39 -21.17
N ASP A 80 -14.60 -3.24 -22.08
CA ASP A 80 -15.17 -4.57 -22.34
C ASP A 80 -14.53 -5.70 -21.50
N LYS A 81 -13.66 -5.35 -20.53
CA LYS A 81 -12.94 -6.33 -19.72
C LYS A 81 -13.48 -6.36 -18.30
N GLN A 82 -13.47 -7.54 -17.70
CA GLN A 82 -13.71 -7.70 -16.27
C GLN A 82 -12.37 -7.66 -15.52
N ALA A 83 -12.37 -6.98 -14.38
CA ALA A 83 -11.21 -6.84 -13.54
C ALA A 83 -11.59 -6.95 -12.05
N GLN A 84 -10.58 -7.05 -11.21
CA GLN A 84 -10.72 -6.91 -9.77
C GLN A 84 -9.63 -6.02 -9.22
N ALA A 85 -9.99 -5.19 -8.24
CA ALA A 85 -9.05 -4.44 -7.42
C ALA A 85 -8.84 -5.18 -6.09
N LEU A 86 -7.60 -5.24 -5.65
CA LEU A 86 -7.18 -5.65 -4.32
C LEU A 86 -6.81 -4.37 -3.58
N LEU A 87 -7.59 -4.01 -2.57
CA LEU A 87 -7.49 -2.76 -1.83
C LEU A 87 -7.09 -3.05 -0.39
N SER A 88 -5.86 -2.72 -0.02
CA SER A 88 -5.43 -2.77 1.38
C SER A 88 -5.98 -1.58 2.16
N CYS A 89 -6.00 -1.70 3.48
CA CYS A 89 -6.59 -0.70 4.35
C CYS A 89 -5.84 0.64 4.40
N ASP A 90 -4.55 0.64 4.09
CA ASP A 90 -3.70 1.82 3.92
C ASP A 90 -3.85 2.49 2.54
N GLY A 91 -4.70 1.95 1.66
CA GLY A 91 -5.04 2.56 0.38
C GLY A 91 -4.18 2.09 -0.79
N HIS A 92 -3.27 1.12 -0.59
CA HIS A 92 -2.63 0.47 -1.74
C HIS A 92 -3.65 -0.32 -2.57
N LEU A 93 -3.53 -0.20 -3.88
CA LEU A 93 -4.43 -0.77 -4.86
C LEU A 93 -3.64 -1.55 -5.90
N GLU A 94 -3.99 -2.82 -6.08
CA GLU A 94 -3.53 -3.64 -7.20
C GLU A 94 -4.70 -4.04 -8.10
N ILE A 95 -4.52 -3.98 -9.42
CA ILE A 95 -5.53 -4.42 -10.39
C ILE A 95 -5.09 -5.70 -11.07
N SER A 96 -6.01 -6.67 -11.13
CA SER A 96 -5.87 -7.90 -11.89
C SER A 96 -6.99 -8.01 -12.92
N LEU A 97 -6.61 -8.23 -14.18
CA LEU A 97 -7.55 -8.52 -15.25
C LEU A 97 -7.97 -9.99 -15.19
N ARG A 98 -9.26 -10.27 -15.42
CA ARG A 98 -9.82 -11.63 -15.42
C ARG A 98 -9.94 -12.23 -16.81
#